data_AF-A0A5P9J4Q7-F1
#
_entry.id   AF-A0A5P9J4Q7-F1
#
_cell.length_a   1.000
_cell.length_b   1.000
_cell.length_c   1.000
_cell.angle_alpha   90.00
_cell.angle_beta   90.00
_cell.angle_gamma   90.00
#
_symmetry.space_group_name_H-M   'P 1'
#
loop_
_entity.id
_entity.type
_entity.pdbx_description
1 polymer ?
#
loop_
_entity_poly.entity_id
_entity_poly.type
_entity_poly.pdbx_seq_one_letter_code
_entity_poly.pdbx_strand_id
1 'polypeptide(L)'
;MKLATIISAALCTALATTAVISQSAHAHRVWLKPSTTVVSGDDEWITFDAAIANGIFNPDHYAYPLERLTAIGPDGQTVALENSAKLRYRSVFDLHLQQQGTYRVFNASRSIVARWVDAEGERHYWPGRGKTGTLAQFKQQVPSDAKELQVSDVARRMETFVTLGAPNDTAITPSGQGLELNALTHPNDLYVSESAPMQLLIDGQPAVGAKVTLVRQGERYRDSNIATQLTADDNGQIELQFTQPGMYWFEAEYEDQQAKAPAQTRRGSYVAVFEVLPL
;
A
#
# COMPACT_ATOMS: atom_id res chain seq x y z
N MET A 1 63.53 41.34 -32.66
CA MET A 1 63.73 39.90 -32.95
C MET A 1 63.17 39.08 -31.79
N LYS A 2 62.17 38.24 -32.09
CA LYS A 2 61.70 37.03 -31.37
C LYS A 2 61.06 37.23 -29.98
N LEU A 3 59.72 37.20 -29.89
CA LEU A 3 58.83 36.03 -29.59
C LEU A 3 58.65 35.87 -28.06
N ALA A 4 57.63 36.49 -27.45
CA ALA A 4 56.24 36.03 -27.31
C ALA A 4 56.08 34.89 -26.28
N THR A 5 55.61 35.25 -25.08
CA THR A 5 54.98 34.33 -24.13
C THR A 5 53.66 34.95 -23.70
N ILE A 6 52.57 34.43 -24.28
CA ILE A 6 51.20 34.80 -23.94
C ILE A 6 50.83 34.00 -22.67
N ILE A 7 50.60 34.68 -21.55
CA ILE A 7 49.95 34.09 -20.38
C ILE A 7 48.45 34.23 -20.60
N SER A 8 47.83 33.20 -21.16
CA SER A 8 46.37 33.08 -21.20
C SER A 8 45.90 32.38 -19.92
N ALA A 9 45.12 33.12 -19.14
CA ALA A 9 44.38 32.62 -18.00
C ALA A 9 43.43 31.48 -18.42
N ALA A 10 43.57 30.31 -17.81
CA ALA A 10 42.59 29.24 -17.88
C ALA A 10 42.07 28.98 -16.46
N LEU A 11 41.03 29.73 -16.09
CA LEU A 11 40.24 29.50 -14.88
C LEU A 11 39.30 28.32 -15.16
N CYS A 12 39.76 27.10 -14.89
CA CYS A 12 38.90 25.91 -14.90
C CYS A 12 37.94 25.97 -13.71
N THR A 13 36.77 26.59 -13.90
CA THR A 13 35.66 26.48 -12.95
C THR A 13 35.01 25.11 -13.14
N ALA A 14 35.43 24.13 -12.36
CA ALA A 14 34.74 22.85 -12.27
C ALA A 14 33.39 23.07 -11.58
N LEU A 15 32.31 23.17 -12.36
CA LEU A 15 30.95 23.07 -11.84
C LEU A 15 30.74 21.64 -11.34
N ALA A 16 30.92 21.42 -10.04
CA ALA A 16 30.48 20.22 -9.38
C ALA A 16 28.95 20.21 -9.42
N THR A 17 28.37 19.48 -10.38
CA THR A 17 26.98 19.04 -10.32
C THR A 17 26.82 18.14 -9.11
N THR A 18 26.48 18.73 -7.97
CA THR A 18 25.89 18.01 -6.85
C THR A 18 24.58 17.42 -7.34
N ALA A 19 24.61 16.13 -7.66
CA ALA A 19 23.39 15.34 -7.80
C ALA A 19 22.64 15.49 -6.48
N VAL A 20 21.55 16.27 -6.50
CA VAL A 20 20.58 16.26 -5.43
C VAL A 20 19.99 14.86 -5.46
N ILE A 21 20.54 13.99 -4.63
CA ILE A 21 19.92 12.71 -4.33
C ILE A 21 18.60 13.11 -3.69
N SER A 22 17.53 13.14 -4.47
CA SER A 22 16.17 13.29 -3.97
C SER A 22 16.02 12.22 -2.92
N GLN A 23 16.10 12.61 -1.63
CA GLN A 23 15.73 11.74 -0.54
C GLN A 23 14.29 11.36 -0.83
N SER A 24 14.09 10.12 -1.29
CA SER A 24 12.78 9.51 -1.43
C SER A 24 12.10 9.71 -0.09
N ALA A 25 11.16 10.65 -0.04
CA ALA A 25 10.43 10.99 1.15
C ALA A 25 9.82 9.68 1.65
N HIS A 26 10.29 9.18 2.79
CA HIS A 26 9.77 7.98 3.40
C HIS A 26 8.33 8.27 3.80
N ALA A 27 7.39 7.95 2.92
CA ALA A 27 5.98 7.92 3.27
C ALA A 27 5.82 6.87 4.37
N HIS A 28 5.01 7.18 5.39
CA HIS A 28 4.71 6.20 6.44
C HIS A 28 4.08 4.96 5.82
N ARG A 29 4.76 3.82 5.96
CA ARG A 29 4.32 2.51 5.50
C ARG A 29 3.35 1.92 6.50
N VAL A 30 2.18 1.55 6.02
CA VAL A 30 1.24 0.76 6.81
C VAL A 30 1.50 -0.71 6.51
N TRP A 31 1.39 -1.59 7.49
CA TRP A 31 1.45 -3.02 7.27
C TRP A 31 0.62 -3.78 8.30
N LEU A 32 0.11 -4.93 7.85
CA LEU A 32 -0.59 -5.92 8.65
C LEU A 32 0.14 -7.25 8.45
N LYS A 33 1.03 -7.61 9.38
CA LYS A 33 1.92 -8.74 9.24
C LYS A 33 1.42 -9.92 10.09
N PRO A 34 1.18 -11.10 9.51
CA PRO A 34 0.89 -12.28 10.30
C PRO A 34 2.17 -12.94 10.82
N SER A 35 2.04 -13.84 11.81
CA SER A 35 3.15 -14.71 12.25
C SER A 35 3.56 -15.69 11.16
N THR A 36 2.58 -16.22 10.42
CA THR A 36 2.69 -17.07 9.23
C THR A 36 1.43 -16.94 8.39
N THR A 37 1.46 -17.36 7.13
CA THR A 37 0.32 -17.30 6.19
C THR A 37 -0.36 -18.64 5.97
N VAL A 38 0.27 -19.77 6.31
CA VAL A 38 -0.30 -21.10 6.12
C VAL A 38 -0.12 -21.94 7.38
N VAL A 39 -1.21 -22.51 7.86
CA VAL A 39 -1.26 -23.46 8.98
C VAL A 39 -2.01 -24.71 8.56
N SER A 40 -1.80 -25.81 9.27
CA SER A 40 -2.43 -27.11 9.01
C SER A 40 -2.96 -27.69 10.31
N GLY A 41 -4.12 -28.33 10.25
CA GLY A 41 -4.84 -28.80 11.43
C GLY A 41 -6.34 -28.55 11.26
N ASP A 42 -7.08 -28.68 12.36
CA ASP A 42 -8.53 -28.43 12.40
C ASP A 42 -8.88 -27.16 13.20
N ASP A 43 -7.96 -26.69 14.06
CA ASP A 43 -8.14 -25.57 14.98
C ASP A 43 -6.76 -24.92 15.21
N GLU A 44 -6.56 -23.73 14.65
CA GLU A 44 -5.26 -23.06 14.66
C GLU A 44 -5.38 -21.56 14.96
N TRP A 45 -4.29 -20.98 15.45
CA TRP A 45 -4.23 -19.56 15.81
C TRP A 45 -3.12 -18.86 15.04
N ILE A 46 -3.43 -17.69 14.49
CA ILE A 46 -2.44 -16.82 13.85
C ILE A 46 -2.47 -15.44 14.50
N THR A 47 -1.31 -15.02 15.01
CA THR A 47 -1.13 -13.68 15.56
C THR A 47 -0.77 -12.69 14.46
N PHE A 48 -1.32 -11.48 14.54
CA PHE A 48 -1.05 -10.38 13.63
C PHE A 48 -0.44 -9.20 14.38
N ASP A 49 0.53 -8.55 13.75
CA ASP A 49 1.02 -7.22 14.10
C ASP A 49 0.50 -6.19 13.08
N ALA A 50 -0.04 -5.07 13.54
CA ALA A 50 -0.52 -3.97 12.70
C ALA A 50 0.12 -2.63 13.09
N ALA A 51 0.78 -1.96 12.15
CA ALA A 51 1.45 -0.69 12.42
C ALA A 51 1.44 0.28 11.23
N ILE A 52 1.59 1.55 11.58
CA ILE A 52 2.02 2.63 10.69
C ILE A 52 3.47 2.92 11.11
N ALA A 53 4.42 2.78 10.20
CA ALA A 53 5.85 2.80 10.50
C ALA A 53 6.67 3.47 9.38
N ASN A 54 7.91 3.83 9.68
CA ASN A 54 8.88 4.21 8.65
C ASN A 54 9.56 2.97 8.05
N GLY A 55 9.89 1.99 8.90
CA GLY A 55 10.48 0.71 8.49
C GLY A 55 9.45 -0.39 8.23
N ILE A 56 9.78 -1.28 7.30
CA ILE A 56 8.99 -2.49 7.04
C ILE A 56 9.17 -3.48 8.18
N PHE A 57 8.04 -3.84 8.79
CA PHE A 57 7.95 -4.77 9.91
C PHE A 57 8.79 -4.33 11.13
N ASN A 58 9.08 -3.03 11.23
CA ASN A 58 9.72 -2.40 12.39
C ASN A 58 8.77 -1.32 12.96
N PRO A 59 8.03 -1.61 14.03
CA PRO A 59 7.03 -0.68 14.56
C PRO A 59 7.70 0.50 15.27
N ASP A 60 7.82 1.65 14.60
CA ASP A 60 8.58 2.82 15.07
C ASP A 60 7.82 4.16 15.00
N HIS A 61 6.53 4.16 14.64
CA HIS A 61 5.77 5.41 14.49
C HIS A 61 4.40 5.39 15.22
N TYR A 62 3.39 4.68 14.72
CA TYR A 62 2.08 4.56 15.38
C TYR A 62 1.48 3.16 15.28
N ALA A 63 0.83 2.71 16.35
CA ALA A 63 -0.03 1.53 16.31
C ALA A 63 -1.22 1.73 15.36
N TYR A 64 -1.50 0.74 14.50
CA TYR A 64 -2.65 0.80 13.61
C TYR A 64 -3.95 0.61 14.42
N PRO A 65 -5.00 1.43 14.20
CA PRO A 65 -6.28 1.29 14.90
C PRO A 65 -7.02 0.00 14.49
N LEU A 66 -7.19 -0.94 15.41
CA LEU A 66 -7.84 -2.24 15.15
C LEU A 66 -9.32 -2.10 14.80
N GLU A 67 -9.98 -1.03 15.25
CA GLU A 67 -11.37 -0.71 14.91
C GLU A 67 -11.58 -0.43 13.41
N ARG A 68 -10.50 -0.30 12.64
CA ARG A 68 -10.54 -0.17 11.17
C ARG A 68 -10.38 -1.50 10.44
N LEU A 69 -10.05 -2.58 11.14
CA LEU A 69 -9.85 -3.89 10.56
C LEU A 69 -11.14 -4.70 10.58
N THR A 70 -11.29 -5.55 9.57
CA THR A 70 -12.33 -6.56 9.48
C THR A 70 -11.65 -7.85 9.06
N ALA A 71 -12.04 -8.99 9.66
CA ALA A 71 -11.64 -10.30 9.20
C ALA A 71 -12.85 -11.04 8.63
N ILE A 72 -12.65 -11.76 7.54
CA ILE A 72 -13.64 -12.69 6.98
C ILE A 72 -13.01 -14.07 6.79
N GLY A 73 -13.83 -15.11 6.91
CA GLY A 73 -13.44 -16.50 6.75
C GLY A 73 -13.64 -17.04 5.34
N PRO A 74 -13.37 -18.35 5.16
CA PRO A 74 -13.51 -19.07 3.89
C PRO A 74 -14.94 -19.05 3.32
N ASP A 75 -15.94 -18.90 4.17
CA ASP A 75 -17.36 -18.77 3.82
C ASP A 75 -17.80 -17.33 3.57
N GLY A 76 -16.89 -16.36 3.69
CA GLY A 76 -17.15 -14.92 3.57
C GLY A 76 -17.79 -14.29 4.81
N GLN A 77 -18.01 -15.04 5.89
CA GLN A 77 -18.56 -14.52 7.14
C GLN A 77 -17.49 -13.80 7.96
N THR A 78 -17.92 -12.82 8.75
CA THR A 78 -17.02 -12.08 9.64
C THR A 78 -16.44 -12.99 10.71
N VAL A 79 -15.13 -12.84 10.96
CA VAL A 79 -14.39 -13.52 12.03
C VAL A 79 -13.94 -12.49 13.06
N ALA A 80 -13.97 -12.85 14.33
CA ALA A 80 -13.57 -11.95 15.41
C ALA A 80 -12.05 -11.74 15.43
N LEU A 81 -11.63 -10.53 15.78
CA LEU A 81 -10.23 -10.26 16.13
C LEU A 81 -10.08 -10.49 17.64
N GLU A 82 -9.49 -11.62 18.02
CA GLU A 82 -9.37 -12.05 19.41
C GLU A 82 -8.06 -11.56 20.04
N ASN A 83 -7.98 -11.61 21.38
CA ASN A 83 -6.78 -11.22 22.15
C ASN A 83 -6.18 -9.85 21.75
N SER A 84 -7.06 -8.92 21.35
CA SER A 84 -6.66 -7.64 20.78
C SER A 84 -6.02 -6.71 21.81
N ALA A 85 -4.86 -6.15 21.49
CA ALA A 85 -4.17 -5.15 22.30
C ALA A 85 -3.53 -4.05 21.45
N LYS A 86 -3.74 -2.79 21.85
CA LYS A 86 -3.06 -1.63 21.26
C LYS A 86 -1.86 -1.23 22.12
N LEU A 87 -0.65 -1.41 21.59
CA LEU A 87 0.58 -0.95 22.23
C LEU A 87 0.98 0.43 21.69
N ARG A 88 2.19 0.89 22.02
CA ARG A 88 2.69 2.22 21.61
C ARG A 88 2.86 2.34 20.09
N TYR A 89 3.53 1.37 19.47
CA TYR A 89 3.93 1.43 18.06
C TYR A 89 3.30 0.36 17.17
N ARG A 90 2.61 -0.60 17.76
CA ARG A 90 1.87 -1.65 17.05
C ARG A 90 0.61 -2.01 17.80
N SER A 91 -0.39 -2.49 17.08
CA SER A 91 -1.48 -3.26 17.66
C SER A 91 -1.26 -4.73 17.34
N VAL A 92 -1.70 -5.60 18.24
CA VAL A 92 -1.64 -7.05 18.08
C VAL A 92 -3.03 -7.63 18.29
N PHE A 93 -3.32 -8.74 17.63
CA PHE A 93 -4.54 -9.54 17.80
C PHE A 93 -4.28 -10.94 17.26
N ASP A 94 -5.14 -11.88 17.60
CA ASP A 94 -5.15 -13.23 17.05
C ASP A 94 -6.39 -13.47 16.19
N LEU A 95 -6.24 -14.33 15.19
CA LEU A 95 -7.34 -14.91 14.44
C LEU A 95 -7.43 -16.39 14.79
N HIS A 96 -8.63 -16.86 15.17
CA HIS A 96 -8.91 -18.27 15.40
C HIS A 96 -9.46 -18.90 14.11
N LEU A 97 -8.71 -19.85 13.54
CA LEU A 97 -9.03 -20.49 12.28
C LEU A 97 -9.62 -21.88 12.59
N GLN A 98 -10.90 -22.05 12.31
CA GLN A 98 -11.67 -23.28 12.58
C GLN A 98 -12.33 -23.86 11.33
N GLN A 99 -12.22 -23.18 10.19
CA GLN A 99 -12.75 -23.60 8.90
C GLN A 99 -11.59 -23.72 7.91
N GLN A 100 -11.55 -24.83 7.17
CA GLN A 100 -10.58 -25.01 6.08
C GLN A 100 -10.81 -23.95 5.00
N GLY A 101 -9.73 -23.36 4.50
CA GLY A 101 -9.78 -22.32 3.48
C GLY A 101 -9.00 -21.07 3.84
N THR A 102 -9.20 -20.03 3.03
CA THR A 102 -8.50 -18.76 3.12
C THR A 102 -9.34 -17.73 3.87
N TYR A 103 -8.70 -17.08 4.83
CA TYR A 103 -9.20 -15.94 5.57
C TYR A 103 -8.57 -14.65 5.03
N ARG A 104 -9.29 -13.54 5.10
CA ARG A 104 -8.78 -12.20 4.77
C ARG A 104 -8.96 -11.27 5.95
N VAL A 105 -7.89 -10.64 6.40
CA VAL A 105 -7.94 -9.50 7.32
C VAL A 105 -7.61 -8.23 6.57
N PHE A 106 -8.49 -7.22 6.64
CA PHE A 106 -8.37 -6.06 5.79
C PHE A 106 -8.90 -4.76 6.40
N ASN A 107 -8.42 -3.65 5.83
CA ASN A 107 -9.09 -2.36 5.86
C ASN A 107 -9.34 -1.91 4.41
N ALA A 108 -10.55 -1.42 4.14
CA ALA A 108 -10.86 -0.71 2.91
C ALA A 108 -11.57 0.61 3.26
N SER A 109 -11.06 1.73 2.75
CA SER A 109 -11.65 3.05 2.98
C SER A 109 -11.64 3.86 1.70
N ARG A 110 -12.65 4.72 1.53
CA ARG A 110 -12.76 5.65 0.40
C ARG A 110 -13.24 7.00 0.90
N SER A 111 -12.60 8.07 0.49
CA SER A 111 -12.90 9.43 0.93
C SER A 111 -12.80 10.40 -0.23
N ILE A 112 -13.80 11.27 -0.36
CA ILE A 112 -13.60 12.52 -1.09
C ILE A 112 -12.69 13.40 -0.23
N VAL A 113 -11.69 13.99 -0.85
CA VAL A 113 -10.80 14.97 -0.22
C VAL A 113 -10.75 16.22 -1.09
N ALA A 114 -10.64 17.38 -0.45
CA ALA A 114 -10.68 18.66 -1.13
C ALA A 114 -9.66 19.61 -0.52
N ARG A 115 -9.08 20.45 -1.37
CA ARG A 115 -8.28 21.60 -0.97
C ARG A 115 -8.64 22.80 -1.82
N TRP A 116 -8.66 23.97 -1.20
CA TRP A 116 -9.01 25.22 -1.87
C TRP A 116 -8.37 26.40 -1.16
N VAL A 117 -8.50 27.57 -1.77
CA VAL A 117 -8.11 28.87 -1.23
C VAL A 117 -9.37 29.70 -1.01
N ASP A 118 -9.49 30.38 0.13
CA ASP A 118 -10.60 31.31 0.39
C ASP A 118 -10.36 32.70 -0.24
N ALA A 119 -11.24 33.66 0.06
CA ALA A 119 -11.13 35.01 -0.49
C ALA A 119 -9.94 35.78 0.07
N GLU A 120 -9.52 35.45 1.30
CA GLU A 120 -8.42 36.04 2.05
C GLU A 120 -7.05 35.45 1.66
N GLY A 121 -7.04 34.33 0.92
CA GLY A 121 -5.82 33.67 0.44
C GLY A 121 -5.36 32.49 1.32
N GLU A 122 -6.16 32.10 2.31
CA GLU A 122 -5.83 31.01 3.22
C GLU A 122 -6.17 29.65 2.61
N ARG A 123 -5.30 28.66 2.85
CA ARG A 123 -5.45 27.29 2.33
C ARG A 123 -6.31 26.46 3.27
N HIS A 124 -7.32 25.82 2.71
CA HIS A 124 -8.21 24.91 3.42
C HIS A 124 -8.07 23.49 2.91
N TYR A 125 -8.37 22.53 3.78
CA TYR A 125 -8.42 21.10 3.46
C TYR A 125 -9.64 20.45 4.11
N TRP A 126 -10.23 19.50 3.39
CA TRP A 126 -11.39 18.74 3.84
C TRP A 126 -11.31 17.28 3.36
N PRO A 127 -11.84 16.30 4.11
CA PRO A 127 -12.25 16.41 5.51
C PRO A 127 -11.04 16.62 6.41
N GLY A 128 -11.25 17.00 7.67
CA GLY A 128 -10.14 17.08 8.64
C GLY A 128 -9.33 15.77 8.72
N ARG A 129 -8.05 15.87 9.12
CA ARG A 129 -7.14 14.72 9.20
C ARG A 129 -7.77 13.56 9.98
N GLY A 130 -7.68 12.35 9.42
CA GLY A 130 -8.18 11.12 10.05
C GLY A 130 -9.69 10.90 9.93
N LYS A 131 -10.42 11.79 9.24
CA LYS A 131 -11.86 11.63 8.94
C LYS A 131 -12.07 11.15 7.50
N THR A 132 -13.22 10.52 7.26
CA THR A 132 -13.68 10.13 5.93
C THR A 132 -14.72 11.14 5.44
N GLY A 133 -14.56 11.59 4.19
CA GLY A 133 -15.40 12.59 3.55
C GLY A 133 -16.40 11.95 2.60
N THR A 134 -17.69 12.10 2.89
CA THR A 134 -18.77 11.67 1.99
C THR A 134 -19.20 12.78 1.04
N LEU A 135 -19.83 12.42 -0.08
CA LEU A 135 -20.37 13.41 -1.02
C LEU A 135 -21.39 14.37 -0.38
N ALA A 136 -22.23 13.86 0.53
CA ALA A 136 -23.21 14.67 1.24
C ALA A 136 -22.52 15.73 2.11
N GLN A 137 -21.52 15.32 2.90
CA GLN A 137 -20.77 16.25 3.75
C GLN A 137 -19.93 17.23 2.92
N PHE A 138 -19.35 16.79 1.80
CA PHE A 138 -18.62 17.66 0.88
C PHE A 138 -19.49 18.84 0.44
N LYS A 139 -20.71 18.55 -0.05
CA LYS A 139 -21.65 19.57 -0.51
C LYS A 139 -22.11 20.54 0.58
N GLN A 140 -22.02 20.16 1.85
CA GLN A 140 -22.41 20.99 2.98
C GLN A 140 -21.25 21.83 3.53
N GLN A 141 -20.02 21.32 3.46
CA GLN A 141 -18.88 21.86 4.19
C GLN A 141 -17.82 22.52 3.30
N VAL A 142 -17.81 22.21 2.00
CA VAL A 142 -16.91 22.86 1.04
C VAL A 142 -17.66 24.01 0.37
N PRO A 143 -17.16 25.26 0.46
CA PRO A 143 -17.82 26.42 -0.14
C PRO A 143 -18.00 26.27 -1.66
N SER A 144 -19.16 26.69 -2.17
CA SER A 144 -19.45 26.63 -3.62
C SER A 144 -18.63 27.62 -4.46
N ASP A 145 -18.14 28.69 -3.83
CA ASP A 145 -17.31 29.74 -4.40
C ASP A 145 -15.81 29.55 -4.09
N ALA A 146 -15.43 28.36 -3.60
CA ALA A 146 -14.04 27.99 -3.32
C ALA A 146 -13.14 28.21 -4.54
N LYS A 147 -12.07 29.00 -4.38
CA LYS A 147 -11.09 29.25 -5.43
C LYS A 147 -10.05 28.12 -5.47
N GLU A 148 -9.56 27.83 -6.67
CA GLU A 148 -8.56 26.76 -6.89
C GLU A 148 -8.98 25.41 -6.29
N LEU A 149 -10.28 25.12 -6.29
CA LEU A 149 -10.83 23.91 -5.70
C LEU A 149 -10.31 22.67 -6.43
N GLN A 150 -9.55 21.86 -5.70
CA GLN A 150 -9.04 20.58 -6.17
C GLN A 150 -9.67 19.48 -5.33
N VAL A 151 -10.36 18.55 -6.00
CA VAL A 151 -11.12 17.48 -5.36
C VAL A 151 -10.62 16.14 -5.89
N SER A 152 -10.33 15.22 -4.99
CA SER A 152 -9.90 13.86 -5.31
C SER A 152 -10.76 12.84 -4.59
N ASP A 153 -11.02 11.71 -5.25
CA ASP A 153 -11.59 10.52 -4.66
C ASP A 153 -10.46 9.55 -4.31
N VAL A 154 -10.27 9.27 -3.03
CA VAL A 154 -9.11 8.51 -2.55
C VAL A 154 -9.56 7.22 -1.89
N ALA A 155 -9.21 6.11 -2.51
CA ALA A 155 -9.36 4.77 -1.97
C ALA A 155 -8.04 4.29 -1.34
N ARG A 156 -8.12 3.71 -0.15
CA ARG A 156 -6.99 3.07 0.54
C ARG A 156 -7.40 1.69 0.97
N ARG A 157 -6.56 0.71 0.69
CA ARG A 157 -6.78 -0.69 1.01
C ARG A 157 -5.52 -1.30 1.60
N MET A 158 -5.70 -2.12 2.63
CA MET A 158 -4.66 -2.97 3.21
C MET A 158 -5.27 -4.34 3.45
N GLU A 159 -4.63 -5.40 2.96
CA GLU A 159 -5.14 -6.77 3.08
C GLU A 159 -4.01 -7.74 3.39
N THR A 160 -4.32 -8.74 4.20
CA THR A 160 -3.45 -9.88 4.45
C THR A 160 -4.29 -11.15 4.44
N PHE A 161 -3.77 -12.18 3.80
CA PHE A 161 -4.44 -13.46 3.64
C PHE A 161 -3.73 -14.52 4.46
N VAL A 162 -4.49 -15.42 5.06
CA VAL A 162 -3.95 -16.59 5.78
C VAL A 162 -4.83 -17.80 5.48
N THR A 163 -4.25 -19.00 5.42
CA THR A 163 -4.96 -20.21 5.01
C THR A 163 -4.80 -21.31 6.05
N LEU A 164 -5.92 -21.96 6.41
CA LEU A 164 -5.94 -23.22 7.13
C LEU A 164 -6.17 -24.35 6.13
N GLY A 165 -5.17 -25.23 5.97
CA GLY A 165 -5.20 -26.36 5.06
C GLY A 165 -5.43 -25.99 3.59
N ALA A 166 -6.47 -26.52 2.96
CA ALA A 166 -6.71 -26.33 1.53
C ALA A 166 -7.30 -24.92 1.24
N PRO A 167 -6.69 -24.10 0.35
CA PRO A 167 -7.15 -22.74 0.07
C PRO A 167 -8.48 -22.71 -0.71
N ASN A 168 -9.17 -21.58 -0.63
CA ASN A 168 -10.32 -21.25 -1.47
C ASN A 168 -10.37 -19.76 -1.83
N ASP A 169 -11.22 -19.40 -2.80
CA ASP A 169 -11.15 -18.07 -3.42
C ASP A 169 -12.14 -17.03 -2.85
N THR A 170 -13.07 -17.46 -1.98
CA THR A 170 -14.16 -16.60 -1.49
C THR A 170 -13.62 -15.33 -0.81
N ALA A 171 -12.60 -15.45 0.05
CA ALA A 171 -12.04 -14.32 0.78
C ALA A 171 -11.08 -13.43 -0.05
N ILE A 172 -10.56 -13.93 -1.18
CA ILE A 172 -9.60 -13.21 -2.05
C ILE A 172 -10.28 -12.51 -3.23
N THR A 173 -11.58 -12.73 -3.43
CA THR A 173 -12.33 -12.12 -4.54
C THR A 173 -12.36 -10.58 -4.41
N PRO A 174 -12.00 -9.82 -5.46
CA PRO A 174 -12.11 -8.36 -5.48
C PRO A 174 -13.55 -7.88 -5.32
N SER A 175 -13.76 -6.75 -4.63
CA SER A 175 -15.08 -6.15 -4.42
C SER A 175 -15.51 -5.20 -5.55
N GLY A 176 -14.61 -4.86 -6.46
CA GLY A 176 -14.82 -3.88 -7.53
C GLY A 176 -14.76 -2.43 -7.05
N GLN A 177 -14.11 -2.15 -5.92
CA GLN A 177 -14.08 -0.83 -5.28
C GLN A 177 -12.67 -0.38 -4.91
N GLY A 178 -12.26 0.76 -5.47
CA GLY A 178 -10.93 1.32 -5.26
C GLY A 178 -9.85 0.50 -5.97
N LEU A 179 -8.60 0.67 -5.53
CA LEU A 179 -7.48 -0.14 -6.02
C LEU A 179 -7.45 -1.48 -5.30
N GLU A 180 -7.40 -2.56 -6.06
CA GLU A 180 -7.49 -3.93 -5.60
C GLU A 180 -6.49 -4.82 -6.32
N LEU A 181 -6.12 -5.92 -5.67
CA LEU A 181 -5.36 -7.00 -6.27
C LEU A 181 -6.31 -8.15 -6.61
N ASN A 182 -6.36 -8.51 -7.89
CA ASN A 182 -6.89 -9.78 -8.36
C ASN A 182 -5.71 -10.77 -8.46
N ALA A 183 -5.64 -11.68 -7.49
CA ALA A 183 -4.55 -12.62 -7.36
C ALA A 183 -4.72 -13.77 -8.36
N LEU A 184 -3.91 -13.80 -9.44
CA LEU A 184 -3.95 -14.90 -10.42
C LEU A 184 -3.19 -16.13 -9.91
N THR A 185 -2.18 -15.90 -9.07
CA THR A 185 -1.61 -16.90 -8.15
C THR A 185 -2.13 -16.65 -6.76
N HIS A 186 -2.51 -17.70 -6.02
CA HIS A 186 -3.05 -17.56 -4.67
C HIS A 186 -2.02 -16.87 -3.74
N PRO A 187 -2.42 -15.88 -2.91
CA PRO A 187 -1.48 -15.05 -2.16
C PRO A 187 -0.66 -15.79 -1.09
N ASN A 188 -1.08 -17.00 -0.72
CA ASN A 188 -0.38 -17.89 0.21
C ASN A 188 0.28 -19.10 -0.49
N ASP A 189 0.40 -19.05 -1.82
CA ASP A 189 1.01 -20.08 -2.66
C ASP A 189 2.16 -19.45 -3.47
N LEU A 190 3.12 -18.86 -2.75
CA LEU A 190 4.21 -18.09 -3.33
C LEU A 190 5.56 -18.73 -2.96
N TYR A 191 6.32 -19.10 -3.99
CA TYR A 191 7.62 -19.75 -3.85
C TYR A 191 8.73 -18.98 -4.56
N VAL A 192 9.96 -19.19 -4.09
CA VAL A 192 11.15 -18.69 -4.79
C VAL A 192 11.30 -19.33 -6.16
N SER A 193 11.81 -18.57 -7.13
CA SER A 193 12.01 -19.02 -8.52
C SER A 193 10.75 -19.34 -9.32
N GLU A 194 9.57 -19.24 -8.72
CA GLU A 194 8.30 -19.30 -9.42
C GLU A 194 7.81 -17.89 -9.77
N SER A 195 7.09 -17.79 -10.87
CA SER A 195 6.46 -16.54 -11.29
C SER A 195 5.02 -16.52 -10.77
N ALA A 196 4.67 -15.46 -10.06
CA ALA A 196 3.34 -15.26 -9.52
C ALA A 196 2.65 -14.11 -10.25
N PRO A 197 1.92 -14.39 -11.35
CA PRO A 197 1.13 -13.37 -12.03
C PRO A 197 0.07 -12.79 -11.08
N MET A 198 -0.11 -11.47 -11.17
CA MET A 198 -1.11 -10.72 -10.43
C MET A 198 -1.75 -9.68 -11.36
N GLN A 199 -2.95 -9.24 -11.02
CA GLN A 199 -3.62 -8.15 -11.74
C GLN A 199 -4.08 -7.08 -10.77
N LEU A 200 -3.75 -5.82 -11.04
CA LEU A 200 -4.24 -4.67 -10.31
C LEU A 200 -5.49 -4.11 -11.00
N LEU A 201 -6.52 -3.84 -10.21
CA LEU A 201 -7.80 -3.31 -10.67
C LEU A 201 -8.11 -2.00 -9.96
N ILE A 202 -8.65 -1.01 -10.67
CA ILE A 202 -9.21 0.22 -10.12
C ILE A 202 -10.72 0.26 -10.43
N ASP A 203 -11.54 0.20 -9.38
CA ASP A 203 -13.00 0.09 -9.48
C ASP A 203 -13.46 -1.03 -10.44
N GLY A 204 -12.79 -2.20 -10.36
CA GLY A 204 -13.08 -3.39 -11.16
C GLY A 204 -12.57 -3.37 -12.61
N GLN A 205 -11.82 -2.35 -13.02
CA GLN A 205 -11.19 -2.26 -14.35
C GLN A 205 -9.66 -2.36 -14.24
N PRO A 206 -8.94 -2.81 -15.28
CA PRO A 206 -7.47 -2.82 -15.27
C PRO A 206 -6.84 -1.49 -14.84
N ALA A 207 -5.99 -1.51 -13.81
CA ALA A 207 -5.24 -0.35 -13.33
C ALA A 207 -3.94 -0.16 -14.13
N VAL A 208 -4.08 0.14 -15.42
CA VAL A 208 -2.95 0.27 -16.37
C VAL A 208 -1.94 1.32 -15.90
N GLY A 209 -0.67 0.94 -15.78
CA GLY A 209 0.39 1.84 -15.33
C GLY A 209 0.50 2.01 -13.82
N ALA A 210 -0.29 1.28 -13.02
CA ALA A 210 -0.15 1.25 -11.56
C ALA A 210 1.29 0.92 -11.16
N LYS A 211 1.81 1.63 -10.17
CA LYS A 211 3.20 1.51 -9.71
C LYS A 211 3.24 0.60 -8.50
N VAL A 212 4.11 -0.40 -8.56
CA VAL A 212 4.26 -1.39 -7.50
C VAL A 212 5.64 -1.26 -6.87
N THR A 213 5.67 -1.31 -5.55
CA THR A 213 6.89 -1.41 -4.75
C THR A 213 6.80 -2.67 -3.90
N LEU A 214 7.76 -3.57 -4.07
CA LEU A 214 7.85 -4.82 -3.31
C LEU A 214 9.17 -4.82 -2.53
N VAL A 215 9.09 -5.08 -1.22
CA VAL A 215 10.26 -5.03 -0.34
C VAL A 215 10.25 -6.18 0.64
N ARG A 216 11.34 -6.96 0.63
CA ARG A 216 11.54 -8.07 1.58
C ARG A 216 11.72 -7.56 3.01
N GLN A 217 11.24 -8.30 3.99
CA GLN A 217 11.49 -8.07 5.42
C GLN A 217 12.98 -7.94 5.73
N GLY A 218 13.32 -7.19 6.79
CA GLY A 218 14.72 -7.05 7.24
C GLY A 218 15.54 -6.04 6.44
N GLU A 219 14.89 -5.08 5.76
CA GLU A 219 15.57 -4.00 5.02
C GLU A 219 16.59 -3.24 5.87
N ARG A 220 16.33 -3.09 7.17
CA ARG A 220 17.22 -2.43 8.14
C ARG A 220 18.60 -3.08 8.25
N TYR A 221 18.71 -4.36 7.94
CA TYR A 221 19.93 -5.15 8.10
C TYR A 221 20.60 -5.52 6.77
N ARG A 222 20.19 -4.89 5.66
CA ARG A 222 20.81 -5.08 4.34
C ARG A 222 21.55 -3.83 3.90
N ASP A 223 22.74 -4.03 3.33
CA ASP A 223 23.55 -2.95 2.77
C ASP A 223 22.90 -2.31 1.52
N SER A 224 22.02 -3.04 0.83
CA SER A 224 21.26 -2.55 -0.30
C SER A 224 19.74 -2.65 -0.04
N ASN A 225 19.08 -1.49 -0.03
CA ASN A 225 17.61 -1.40 0.09
C ASN A 225 16.95 -1.52 -1.29
N ILE A 226 17.17 -2.64 -1.98
CA ILE A 226 16.63 -2.82 -3.33
C ILE A 226 15.17 -3.23 -3.20
N ALA A 227 14.30 -2.22 -3.14
CA ALA A 227 12.90 -2.42 -3.46
C ALA A 227 12.79 -2.86 -4.94
N THR A 228 12.01 -3.90 -5.21
CA THR A 228 11.62 -4.24 -6.58
C THR A 228 10.50 -3.29 -7.00
N GLN A 229 10.68 -2.62 -8.14
CA GLN A 229 9.66 -1.75 -8.72
C GLN A 229 9.10 -2.37 -9.99
N LEU A 230 7.77 -2.41 -10.08
CA LEU A 230 7.05 -2.91 -11.25
C LEU A 230 6.03 -1.86 -11.70
N THR A 231 5.61 -1.95 -12.96
CA THR A 231 4.51 -1.15 -13.50
C THR A 231 3.52 -2.10 -14.15
N ALA A 232 2.25 -1.96 -13.82
CA ALA A 232 1.19 -2.76 -14.41
C ALA A 232 1.05 -2.47 -15.90
N ASP A 233 0.90 -3.52 -16.71
CA ASP A 233 0.77 -3.43 -18.16
C ASP A 233 -0.63 -2.96 -18.62
N ASP A 234 -0.90 -3.04 -19.92
CA ASP A 234 -2.19 -2.64 -20.53
C ASP A 234 -3.39 -3.49 -20.06
N ASN A 235 -3.14 -4.67 -19.44
CA ASN A 235 -4.15 -5.51 -18.80
C ASN A 235 -4.19 -5.31 -17.28
N GLY A 236 -3.43 -4.34 -16.75
CA GLY A 236 -3.25 -4.13 -15.32
C GLY A 236 -2.43 -5.24 -14.66
N GLN A 237 -1.72 -6.07 -15.41
CA GLN A 237 -0.98 -7.22 -14.89
C GLN A 237 0.44 -6.86 -14.50
N ILE A 238 0.94 -7.57 -13.49
CA ILE A 238 2.33 -7.60 -13.07
C ILE A 238 2.75 -9.06 -12.88
N GLU A 239 4.05 -9.32 -13.01
CA GLU A 239 4.63 -10.61 -12.71
C GLU A 239 5.55 -10.46 -11.50
N LEU A 240 5.17 -11.09 -10.38
CA LEU A 240 6.02 -11.12 -9.18
C LEU A 240 6.99 -12.29 -9.31
N GLN A 241 8.27 -12.00 -9.09
CA GLN A 241 9.33 -13.01 -9.03
C GLN A 241 10.15 -12.81 -7.76
N PHE A 242 10.37 -13.89 -7.02
CA PHE A 242 11.04 -13.85 -5.73
C PHE A 242 12.37 -14.62 -5.78
N THR A 243 13.44 -13.94 -5.36
CA THR A 243 14.79 -14.53 -5.31
C THR A 243 15.18 -15.07 -3.95
N GLN A 244 14.41 -14.74 -2.90
CA GLN A 244 14.68 -15.16 -1.53
C GLN A 244 13.36 -15.43 -0.79
N PRO A 245 13.33 -16.38 0.16
CA PRO A 245 12.15 -16.60 0.99
C PRO A 245 12.04 -15.53 2.09
N GLY A 246 10.84 -15.43 2.66
CA GLY A 246 10.49 -14.57 3.79
C GLY A 246 9.24 -13.74 3.55
N MET A 247 8.92 -12.86 4.49
CA MET A 247 7.80 -11.93 4.34
C MET A 247 8.20 -10.76 3.43
N TYR A 248 7.26 -10.31 2.62
CA TYR A 248 7.37 -9.19 1.70
C TYR A 248 6.25 -8.20 1.95
N TRP A 249 6.60 -6.92 2.01
CA TRP A 249 5.65 -5.82 1.96
C TRP A 249 5.44 -5.42 0.51
N PHE A 250 4.19 -5.38 0.07
CA PHE A 250 3.76 -4.99 -1.27
C PHE A 250 2.93 -3.72 -1.16
N GLU A 251 3.24 -2.72 -1.97
CA GLU A 251 2.42 -1.54 -2.16
C GLU A 251 2.17 -1.32 -3.65
N ALA A 252 0.93 -1.00 -4.00
CA ALA A 252 0.57 -0.48 -5.31
C ALA A 252 -0.09 0.88 -5.18
N GLU A 253 0.26 1.79 -6.08
CA GLU A 253 -0.33 3.13 -6.18
C GLU A 253 -0.86 3.37 -7.60
N TYR A 254 -1.99 4.06 -7.70
CA TYR A 254 -2.62 4.42 -8.96
C TYR A 254 -3.31 5.79 -8.87
N GLU A 255 -3.26 6.57 -9.95
CA GLU A 255 -3.99 7.84 -10.08
C GLU A 255 -4.40 8.06 -11.54
N ASP A 256 -5.64 8.53 -11.75
CA ASP A 256 -6.12 9.01 -13.05
C ASP A 256 -7.11 10.19 -12.90
N GLN A 257 -7.61 10.68 -14.04
CA GLN A 257 -8.62 11.75 -14.14
C GLN A 257 -10.04 11.23 -14.42
N GLN A 258 -10.32 9.94 -14.14
CA GLN A 258 -11.61 9.29 -14.42
C GLN A 258 -12.52 9.23 -13.19
N ALA A 259 -12.34 10.15 -12.24
CA ALA A 259 -13.17 10.20 -11.05
C ALA A 259 -14.61 10.63 -11.35
N LYS A 260 -15.54 10.19 -10.50
CA LYS A 260 -16.91 10.70 -10.52
C LYS A 260 -16.95 12.09 -9.88
N ALA A 261 -17.65 13.02 -10.52
CA ALA A 261 -17.86 14.38 -9.98
C ALA A 261 -18.42 14.31 -8.54
N PRO A 262 -17.97 15.19 -7.61
CA PRO A 262 -17.20 16.41 -7.84
C PRO A 262 -15.68 16.19 -7.90
N ALA A 263 -15.20 14.96 -7.70
CA ALA A 263 -13.78 14.66 -7.81
C ALA A 263 -13.29 14.78 -9.26
N GLN A 264 -12.09 15.33 -9.41
CA GLN A 264 -11.40 15.53 -10.68
C GLN A 264 -10.39 14.40 -10.92
N THR A 265 -9.82 13.86 -9.84
CA THR A 265 -8.91 12.71 -9.88
C THR A 265 -9.39 11.62 -8.94
N ARG A 266 -9.10 10.37 -9.28
CA ARG A 266 -9.22 9.24 -8.33
C ARG A 266 -7.84 8.67 -8.09
N ARG A 267 -7.60 8.31 -6.83
CA ARG A 267 -6.33 7.79 -6.34
C ARG A 267 -6.59 6.52 -5.56
N GLY A 268 -5.75 5.53 -5.76
CA GLY A 268 -5.78 4.26 -5.05
C GLY A 268 -4.43 3.95 -4.44
N SER A 269 -4.43 3.51 -3.20
CA SER A 269 -3.29 2.83 -2.59
C SER A 269 -3.72 1.46 -2.09
N TYR A 270 -2.93 0.43 -2.41
CA TYR A 270 -3.15 -0.94 -1.99
C TYR A 270 -1.90 -1.44 -1.28
N VAL A 271 -2.06 -2.02 -0.10
CA VAL A 271 -0.97 -2.64 0.65
C VAL A 271 -1.31 -4.10 0.93
N ALA A 272 -0.33 -4.99 0.74
CA ALA A 272 -0.41 -6.36 1.19
C ALA A 272 0.89 -6.84 1.84
N VAL A 273 0.78 -7.92 2.62
CA VAL A 273 1.92 -8.68 3.12
C VAL A 273 1.83 -10.09 2.57
N PHE A 274 2.90 -10.54 1.92
CA PHE A 274 3.04 -11.88 1.36
C PHE A 274 4.12 -12.65 2.09
N GLU A 275 3.92 -13.95 2.30
CA GLU A 275 4.98 -14.87 2.71
C GLU A 275 5.43 -15.66 1.49
N VAL A 276 6.75 -15.71 1.26
CA VAL A 276 7.34 -16.49 0.17
C VAL A 276 8.16 -17.61 0.78
N LEU A 277 7.86 -18.84 0.37
CA LEU A 277 8.51 -20.05 0.88
C LEU A 277 9.65 -20.49 -0.05
N PRO A 278 10.66 -21.20 0.49
CA PRO A 278 11.61 -21.92 -0.36
C PRO A 278 10.91 -23.07 -1.08
N LEU A 279 11.42 -23.44 -2.26
CA LEU A 279 11.09 -24.71 -2.92
C LEU A 279 11.63 -25.90 -2.13
#